data_AF-A0A1F3VJR7-F1
#
_entry.id   AF-A0A1F3VJR7-F1
#
_cell.length_a   1.000
_cell.length_b   1.000
_cell.length_c   1.000
_cell.angle_alpha   90.00
_cell.angle_beta   90.00
_cell.angle_gamma   90.00
#
_symmetry.space_group_name_H-M   'P 1'
#
loop_
_entity.id
_entity.type
_entity.pdbx_description
1 polymer ?
#
loop_
_entity_poly.entity_id
_entity_poly.type
_entity_poly.pdbx_seq_one_letter_code
_entity_poly.pdbx_strand_id
1 'polypeptide(L)'
;MILQKEKAEKMNVAQISEYQFQSLDDGRQKSDKSGLSDGNITTYHFEDLRNKIINSGDNKTQKMRVERKNAAERGFEISPIVSKQRGLLRQAEEEREQQIQEEVARRVAELEQEAQERGFEEGVQRGREEVFKQTKASTEEKITALSEMISIVLNNYGEILKRQKLDIYKMVKNLTKWIILRELKDDGKYLIRLLEKLILEVQSRSNLLIQVNQKDFEKMPEVLKVVQEKLGELSNVRLEIGYDIDGSGIVVDSENGIVNASMAEQFDNLDKLFTSVGIDE
;
A
#
# COMPACT_ATOMS: atom_id res chain seq x y z
N MET A 1 137.28 -6.56 34.28
CA MET A 1 138.38 -6.71 35.24
C MET A 1 137.78 -6.53 36.63
N ILE A 2 137.87 -7.59 37.46
CA ILE A 2 137.66 -7.62 38.93
C ILE A 2 136.18 -7.50 39.38
N LEU A 3 135.47 -8.55 39.82
CA LEU A 3 135.58 -9.45 41.00
C LEU A 3 134.67 -9.01 42.17
N GLN A 4 133.87 -9.99 42.63
CA GLN A 4 133.43 -10.28 44.01
C GLN A 4 132.06 -9.84 44.55
N LYS A 5 131.28 -10.90 44.84
CA LYS A 5 130.69 -11.32 46.14
C LYS A 5 129.53 -10.54 46.78
N GLU A 6 128.41 -11.27 46.85
CA GLU A 6 127.65 -11.64 48.06
C GLU A 6 127.68 -10.70 49.27
N LYS A 7 126.50 -10.22 49.68
CA LYS A 7 125.92 -10.65 50.96
C LYS A 7 124.42 -10.39 51.05
N ALA A 8 123.76 -11.29 51.76
CA ALA A 8 122.34 -11.45 51.96
C ALA A 8 121.69 -10.33 52.78
N GLU A 9 120.43 -10.04 52.46
CA GLU A 9 119.45 -9.63 53.46
C GLU A 9 118.07 -10.21 53.06
N LYS A 10 117.66 -11.25 53.78
CA LYS A 10 116.31 -11.81 53.71
C LYS A 10 115.38 -10.83 54.43
N MET A 11 114.34 -10.34 53.76
CA MET A 11 113.18 -9.80 54.46
C MET A 11 111.88 -10.03 53.70
N ASN A 12 111.09 -10.93 54.28
CA ASN A 12 109.63 -11.08 54.27
C ASN A 12 108.86 -10.97 52.95
N VAL A 13 108.43 -12.14 52.50
CA VAL A 13 107.38 -12.38 51.51
C VAL A 13 106.06 -11.83 52.05
N ALA A 14 105.56 -10.73 51.48
CA ALA A 14 104.14 -10.40 51.57
C ALA A 14 103.44 -11.06 50.38
N GLN A 15 102.61 -12.08 50.66
CA GLN A 15 101.69 -12.65 49.67
C GLN A 15 100.76 -11.54 49.18
N ILE A 16 100.88 -11.17 47.91
CA ILE A 16 99.90 -10.34 47.23
C ILE A 16 98.68 -11.22 47.00
N SER A 17 97.68 -11.11 47.88
CA SER A 17 96.35 -11.66 47.62
C SER A 17 95.68 -10.78 46.57
N GLU A 18 95.55 -11.32 45.37
CA GLU A 18 94.80 -10.75 44.27
C GLU A 18 93.34 -10.62 44.70
N TYR A 19 92.90 -9.41 45.01
CA TYR A 19 91.56 -9.15 45.52
C TYR A 19 90.57 -9.25 44.37
N GLN A 20 89.92 -10.40 44.22
CA GLN A 20 88.79 -10.52 43.30
C GLN A 20 87.57 -9.80 43.90
N PHE A 21 87.13 -8.77 43.18
CA PHE A 21 85.92 -8.03 43.50
C PHE A 21 84.70 -8.98 43.42
N GLN A 22 84.07 -9.25 44.56
CA GLN A 22 82.77 -9.93 44.59
C GLN A 22 81.69 -8.91 44.21
N SER A 23 81.03 -9.13 43.07
CA SER A 23 79.88 -8.34 42.67
C SER A 23 78.75 -8.49 43.70
N LEU A 24 78.24 -7.36 44.19
CA LEU A 24 77.02 -7.27 45.01
C LEU A 24 75.80 -7.50 44.11
N ASP A 25 75.62 -8.72 43.62
CA ASP A 25 74.35 -9.15 43.04
C ASP A 25 73.71 -10.15 44.00
N ASP A 26 72.63 -9.69 44.64
CA ASP A 26 71.88 -10.44 45.62
C ASP A 26 71.01 -11.43 44.85
N GLY A 27 71.38 -12.72 44.95
CA GLY A 27 70.84 -13.79 44.13
C GLY A 27 69.31 -13.77 44.01
N ARG A 28 68.82 -13.49 42.81
CA ARG A 28 67.54 -13.99 42.32
C ARG A 28 67.70 -14.61 40.95
N GLN A 29 67.91 -15.92 41.01
CA GLN A 29 67.70 -16.94 39.99
C GLN A 29 66.91 -16.47 38.76
N LYS A 30 67.52 -16.59 37.58
CA LYS A 30 66.95 -17.45 36.54
C LYS A 30 68.05 -18.29 35.91
N SER A 31 67.91 -19.60 36.13
CA SER A 31 68.54 -20.67 35.38
C SER A 31 68.29 -20.48 33.88
N ASP A 32 69.34 -20.53 33.07
CA ASP A 32 69.43 -21.53 32.02
C ASP A 32 70.87 -21.69 31.50
N LYS A 33 71.14 -22.93 31.10
CA LYS A 33 72.44 -23.56 30.87
C LYS A 33 73.17 -23.00 29.65
N SER A 34 74.48 -22.79 29.75
CA SER A 34 75.49 -23.24 28.77
C SER A 34 76.90 -22.85 29.21
N GLY A 35 77.88 -23.66 28.81
CA GLY A 35 79.25 -23.65 29.32
C GLY A 35 80.12 -22.45 28.91
N LEU A 36 81.28 -22.41 29.56
CA LEU A 36 82.31 -21.38 29.51
C LEU A 36 82.76 -20.98 28.10
N SER A 37 82.88 -19.67 27.84
CA SER A 37 84.09 -19.04 27.29
C SER A 37 83.96 -17.51 27.25
N ASP A 38 85.00 -16.83 27.75
CA ASP A 38 85.38 -15.42 27.52
C ASP A 38 84.34 -14.30 27.61
N GLY A 39 84.47 -13.49 28.68
CA GLY A 39 84.24 -12.05 28.64
C GLY A 39 82.89 -11.57 28.11
N ASN A 40 81.78 -12.06 28.67
CA ASN A 40 80.46 -11.50 28.39
C ASN A 40 80.36 -10.07 28.93
N ILE A 41 80.63 -9.09 28.06
CA ILE A 41 80.18 -7.72 28.23
C ILE A 41 78.65 -7.77 28.09
N THR A 42 77.93 -7.70 29.21
CA THR A 42 76.50 -7.44 29.18
C THR A 42 76.31 -6.02 28.65
N THR A 43 75.86 -5.89 27.41
CA THR A 43 75.44 -4.61 26.84
C THR A 43 74.29 -4.07 27.70
N TYR A 44 74.60 -3.09 28.54
CA TYR A 44 73.63 -2.41 29.38
C TYR A 44 72.67 -1.61 28.47
N HIS A 45 71.44 -2.10 28.31
CA HIS A 45 70.38 -1.31 27.69
C HIS A 45 69.78 -0.37 28.75
N PHE A 46 69.87 0.93 28.51
CA PHE A 46 69.14 1.92 29.31
C PHE A 46 67.63 1.70 29.09
N GLU A 47 66.97 1.07 30.06
CA GLU A 47 65.51 1.09 30.14
C GLU A 47 65.05 2.50 30.55
N ASP A 48 64.06 3.04 29.82
CA ASP A 48 63.50 4.36 30.08
C ASP A 48 62.88 4.39 31.50
N LEU A 49 63.42 5.26 32.36
CA LEU A 49 63.04 5.38 33.78
C LEU A 49 61.55 5.72 33.98
N ARG A 50 60.86 6.17 32.92
CA ARG A 50 59.43 6.52 32.94
C ARG A 50 58.52 5.37 33.38
N ASN A 51 58.75 4.15 32.88
CA ASN A 51 57.91 3.00 33.24
C ASN A 51 58.13 2.53 34.70
N LYS A 52 59.33 2.75 35.26
CA LYS A 52 59.65 2.38 36.64
C LYS A 52 59.02 3.35 37.65
N ILE A 53 58.88 4.62 37.30
CA ILE A 53 58.25 5.65 38.15
C ILE A 53 56.74 5.41 38.28
N ILE A 54 56.06 5.05 37.18
CA ILE A 54 54.61 4.73 37.18
C ILE A 54 54.34 3.50 38.05
N ASN A 55 55.11 2.42 37.86
CA ASN A 55 55.00 1.20 38.68
C ASN A 55 55.37 1.42 40.16
N SER A 56 56.20 2.40 40.48
CA SER A 56 56.56 2.72 41.87
C SER A 56 55.40 3.39 42.63
N GLY A 57 54.57 4.17 41.94
CA GLY A 57 53.36 4.79 42.48
C GLY A 57 52.32 3.74 42.88
N ASP A 58 51.97 2.84 41.96
CA ASP A 58 51.00 1.77 42.21
C ASP A 58 51.47 0.81 43.32
N ASN A 59 52.76 0.44 43.33
CA ASN A 59 53.33 -0.38 44.38
C ASN A 59 53.27 0.29 45.76
N LYS A 60 53.41 1.62 45.83
CA LYS A 60 53.28 2.37 47.08
C LYS A 60 51.83 2.37 47.56
N THR A 61 50.87 2.62 46.66
CA THR A 61 49.44 2.60 46.95
C THR A 61 48.96 1.22 47.40
N GLN A 62 49.38 0.14 46.73
CA GLN A 62 49.08 -1.24 47.11
C GLN A 62 49.66 -1.61 48.48
N LYS A 63 50.92 -1.23 48.77
CA LYS A 63 51.52 -1.43 50.10
C LYS A 63 50.73 -0.70 51.20
N MET A 64 50.27 0.53 50.95
CA MET A 64 49.43 1.28 51.89
C MET A 64 48.04 0.66 52.10
N ARG A 65 47.46 -0.04 51.11
CA ARG A 65 46.22 -0.83 51.28
C ARG A 65 46.45 -2.03 52.17
N VAL A 66 47.52 -2.78 51.92
CA VAL A 66 47.87 -3.98 52.69
C VAL A 66 48.24 -3.62 54.13
N GLU A 67 48.99 -2.54 54.35
CA GLU A 67 49.30 -2.04 55.70
C GLU A 67 48.02 -1.67 56.48
N ARG A 68 47.05 -0.99 55.84
CA ARG A 68 45.77 -0.64 56.47
C ARG A 68 44.91 -1.87 56.79
N LYS A 69 44.80 -2.82 55.85
CA LYS A 69 44.06 -4.08 56.06
C LYS A 69 44.68 -4.89 57.20
N ASN A 70 45.99 -5.05 57.19
CA ASN A 70 46.71 -5.78 58.25
C ASN A 70 46.63 -5.07 59.61
N ALA A 71 46.61 -3.73 59.65
CA ALA A 71 46.43 -2.96 60.88
C ALA A 71 45.02 -3.12 61.46
N ALA A 72 43.99 -3.08 60.61
CA ALA A 72 42.59 -3.31 61.00
C ALA A 72 42.36 -4.75 61.49
N GLU A 73 42.89 -5.75 60.78
CA GLU A 73 42.78 -7.18 61.14
C GLU A 73 43.50 -7.51 62.47
N ARG A 74 44.61 -6.82 62.76
CA ARG A 74 45.41 -7.03 63.98
C ARG A 74 45.02 -6.10 65.13
N GLY A 75 44.01 -5.25 64.97
CA GLY A 75 43.57 -4.29 65.99
C GLY A 75 44.62 -3.23 66.35
N PHE A 76 45.50 -2.89 65.41
CA PHE A 76 46.57 -1.91 65.59
C PHE A 76 46.13 -0.53 65.08
N GLU A 77 46.15 0.48 65.95
CA GLU A 77 45.82 1.86 65.58
C GLU A 77 47.05 2.61 65.06
N ILE A 78 47.02 2.97 63.78
CA ILE A 78 48.09 3.78 63.17
C ILE A 78 47.98 5.22 63.70
N SER A 79 49.07 5.73 64.27
CA SER A 79 49.13 7.11 64.79
C SER A 79 48.68 8.15 63.74
N PRO A 80 47.88 9.17 64.12
CA PRO A 80 47.36 10.19 63.21
C PRO A 80 48.44 10.93 62.39
N ILE A 81 49.63 11.11 62.98
CA ILE A 81 50.77 11.78 62.34
C ILE A 81 51.32 10.92 61.19
N VAL A 82 51.47 9.62 61.43
CA VAL A 82 51.95 8.64 60.43
C VAL A 82 50.94 8.47 59.31
N SER A 83 49.64 8.43 59.66
CA SER A 83 48.55 8.34 58.70
C SER A 83 48.50 9.54 57.75
N LYS A 84 48.68 10.75 58.29
CA LYS A 84 48.72 12.00 57.50
C LYS A 84 49.96 12.14 56.63
N GLN A 85 51.14 11.79 57.17
CA GLN A 85 52.41 11.87 56.42
C GLN A 85 52.50 10.82 55.30
N ARG A 86 51.96 9.62 55.52
CA ARG A 86 51.89 8.56 54.49
C ARG A 86 50.74 8.74 53.51
N GLY A 87 49.76 9.60 53.80
CA GLY A 87 48.62 9.87 52.91
C GLY A 87 47.51 8.82 52.97
N LEU A 88 47.44 8.04 54.06
CA LEU A 88 46.49 6.93 54.21
C LEU A 88 45.02 7.36 54.24
N LEU A 89 44.75 8.58 54.76
CA LEU A 89 43.40 9.17 54.79
C LEU A 89 42.92 9.60 53.40
N ARG A 90 43.77 10.32 52.65
CA ARG A 90 43.46 10.73 51.27
C ARG A 90 43.20 9.52 50.38
N GLN A 91 44.02 8.48 50.51
CA GLN A 91 43.80 7.23 49.80
C GLN A 91 42.49 6.52 50.20
N ALA A 92 42.04 6.63 51.47
CA ALA A 92 40.76 6.04 51.90
C ALA A 92 39.56 6.80 51.33
N GLU A 93 39.65 8.13 51.30
CA GLU A 93 38.65 9.01 50.70
C GLU A 93 38.56 8.77 49.18
N GLU A 94 39.69 8.75 48.48
CA GLU A 94 39.77 8.46 47.04
C GLU A 94 39.19 7.07 46.70
N GLU A 95 39.53 6.03 47.47
CA GLU A 95 38.96 4.69 47.24
C GLU A 95 37.45 4.63 47.51
N ARG A 96 36.95 5.39 48.49
CA ARG A 96 35.52 5.47 48.80
C ARG A 96 34.76 6.25 47.73
N GLU A 97 35.33 7.35 47.25
CA GLU A 97 34.77 8.14 46.16
C GLU A 97 34.74 7.32 44.86
N GLN A 98 35.80 6.56 44.56
CA GLN A 98 35.84 5.65 43.42
C GLN A 98 34.76 4.57 43.52
N GLN A 99 34.59 3.94 44.68
CA GLN A 99 33.53 2.94 44.88
C GLN A 99 32.12 3.52 44.69
N ILE A 100 31.89 4.72 45.22
CA ILE A 100 30.60 5.41 45.04
C ILE A 100 30.39 5.77 43.56
N GLN A 101 31.41 6.26 42.87
CA GLN A 101 31.34 6.57 41.44
C GLN A 101 31.08 5.33 40.60
N GLU A 102 31.74 4.21 40.89
CA GLU A 102 31.51 2.93 40.21
C GLU A 102 30.08 2.41 40.45
N GLU A 103 29.57 2.49 41.68
CA GLU A 103 28.22 2.05 42.01
C GLU A 103 27.15 2.95 41.34
N VAL A 104 27.36 4.27 41.35
CA VAL A 104 26.48 5.23 40.67
C VAL A 104 26.52 5.00 39.15
N ALA A 105 27.71 4.84 38.55
CA ALA A 105 27.86 4.58 37.13
C ALA A 105 27.14 3.29 36.72
N ARG A 106 27.24 2.24 37.53
CA ARG A 106 26.52 0.98 37.30
C ARG A 106 25.00 1.18 37.36
N ARG A 107 24.49 1.85 38.39
CA ARG A 107 23.04 2.10 38.53
C ARG A 107 22.49 2.99 37.41
N VAL A 108 23.25 4.00 36.99
CA VAL A 108 22.88 4.85 35.86
C VAL A 108 22.85 4.04 34.56
N ALA A 109 23.84 3.17 34.31
CA ALA A 109 23.84 2.31 33.14
C ALA A 109 22.65 1.32 33.13
N GLU A 110 22.31 0.72 34.28
CA GLU A 110 21.13 -0.14 34.43
C GLU A 110 19.82 0.64 34.16
N LEU A 111 19.70 1.87 34.68
CA LEU A 111 18.54 2.74 34.42
C LEU A 111 18.45 3.19 32.96
N GLU A 112 19.57 3.50 32.31
CA GLU A 112 19.62 3.85 30.90
C GLU A 112 19.17 2.69 30.01
N GLN A 113 19.62 1.46 30.31
CA GLN A 113 19.17 0.27 29.61
C GLN A 113 17.67 0.05 29.78
N GLU A 114 17.15 0.10 31.02
CA GLU A 114 15.73 -0.07 31.29
C GLU A 114 14.87 1.03 30.64
N ALA A 115 15.35 2.27 30.60
CA ALA A 115 14.66 3.37 29.93
C ALA A 115 14.69 3.20 28.40
N GLN A 116 15.78 2.69 27.83
CA GLN A 116 15.91 2.42 26.40
C GLN A 116 15.00 1.27 25.97
N GLU A 117 14.96 0.17 26.74
CA GLU A 117 14.07 -0.97 26.50
C GLU A 117 12.61 -0.54 26.57
N ARG A 118 12.20 0.16 27.64
CA ARG A 118 10.83 0.68 27.77
C ARG A 118 10.46 1.65 26.66
N GLY A 119 11.35 2.59 26.32
CA GLY A 119 11.12 3.54 25.24
C GLY A 119 10.99 2.86 23.87
N PHE A 120 11.77 1.81 23.63
CA PHE A 120 11.67 1.00 22.42
C PHE A 120 10.36 0.21 22.37
N GLU A 121 9.97 -0.46 23.45
CA GLU A 121 8.71 -1.20 23.53
C GLU A 121 7.49 -0.28 23.35
N GLU A 122 7.47 0.86 24.05
CA GLU A 122 6.41 1.86 23.88
C GLU A 122 6.36 2.42 22.45
N GLY A 123 7.52 2.71 21.85
CA GLY A 123 7.62 3.20 20.47
C GLY A 123 7.10 2.18 19.45
N VAL A 124 7.46 0.91 19.61
CA VAL A 124 6.97 -0.19 18.77
C VAL A 124 5.46 -0.36 18.94
N GLN A 125 4.95 -0.30 20.17
CA GLN A 125 3.52 -0.47 20.44
C GLN A 125 2.70 0.70 19.86
N ARG A 126 3.13 1.95 20.09
CA ARG A 126 2.47 3.14 19.51
C ARG A 126 2.52 3.12 17.99
N GLY A 127 3.66 2.78 17.40
CA GLY A 127 3.79 2.67 15.94
C GLY A 127 2.86 1.61 15.35
N ARG A 128 2.72 0.46 16.02
CA ARG A 128 1.75 -0.59 15.63
C ARG A 128 0.32 -0.09 15.69
N GLU A 129 -0.06 0.60 16.77
CA GLU A 129 -1.41 1.11 16.94
C GLU A 129 -1.76 2.21 15.92
N GLU A 130 -0.83 3.11 15.62
CA GLU A 130 -1.02 4.14 14.60
C GLU A 130 -1.16 3.54 13.21
N VAL A 131 -0.25 2.62 12.82
CA VAL A 131 -0.32 1.93 11.52
C VAL A 131 -1.62 1.13 11.42
N PHE A 132 -2.03 0.45 12.48
CA PHE A 132 -3.28 -0.30 12.49
C PHE A 132 -4.50 0.63 12.30
N LYS A 133 -4.56 1.75 13.02
CA LYS A 133 -5.65 2.74 12.90
C LYS A 133 -5.70 3.34 11.50
N GLN A 134 -4.55 3.77 10.96
CA GLN A 134 -4.47 4.35 9.61
C GLN A 134 -4.84 3.33 8.52
N THR A 135 -4.30 2.11 8.63
CA THR A 135 -4.60 1.05 7.66
C THR A 135 -6.06 0.65 7.71
N LYS A 136 -6.65 0.56 8.90
CA LYS A 136 -8.07 0.25 9.08
C LYS A 136 -8.94 1.34 8.44
N ALA A 137 -8.68 2.61 8.75
CA ALA A 137 -9.41 3.74 8.17
C ALA A 137 -9.31 3.75 6.63
N SER A 138 -8.11 3.64 6.07
CA SER A 138 -7.91 3.60 4.61
C SER A 138 -8.57 2.38 3.95
N THR A 139 -8.58 1.24 4.63
CA THR A 139 -9.26 0.03 4.14
C THR A 139 -10.77 0.21 4.14
N GLU A 140 -11.33 0.81 5.18
CA GLU A 140 -12.75 1.06 5.33
C GLU A 140 -13.25 2.08 4.31
N GLU A 141 -12.48 3.14 4.03
CA GLU A 141 -12.71 4.07 2.93
C GLU A 141 -12.72 3.36 1.56
N LYS A 142 -11.73 2.51 1.30
CA LYS A 142 -11.66 1.74 0.04
C LYS A 142 -12.82 0.76 -0.13
N ILE A 143 -13.24 0.09 0.95
CA ILE A 143 -14.40 -0.82 0.93
C ILE A 143 -15.68 -0.04 0.66
N THR A 144 -15.83 1.14 1.27
CA THR A 144 -16.98 2.02 1.04
C THR A 144 -17.03 2.49 -0.41
N ALA A 145 -15.91 3.00 -0.93
CA ALA A 145 -15.80 3.42 -2.33
C ALA A 145 -16.09 2.27 -3.32
N LEU A 146 -15.62 1.06 -3.01
CA LEU A 146 -15.92 -0.12 -3.83
C LEU A 146 -17.41 -0.47 -3.80
N SER A 147 -18.05 -0.39 -2.62
CA SER A 147 -19.47 -0.66 -2.45
C SER A 147 -20.35 0.35 -3.20
N GLU A 148 -19.96 1.63 -3.17
CA GLU A 148 -20.58 2.67 -3.97
C GLU A 148 -20.42 2.41 -5.47
N MET A 149 -19.21 2.05 -5.91
CA MET A 149 -18.93 1.71 -7.30
C MET A 149 -19.79 0.53 -7.78
N ILE A 150 -19.89 -0.53 -6.98
CA ILE A 150 -20.76 -1.69 -7.29
C ILE A 150 -22.21 -1.23 -7.43
N SER A 151 -22.69 -0.39 -6.52
CA SER A 151 -24.07 0.11 -6.55
C SER A 151 -24.35 0.94 -7.81
N ILE A 152 -23.41 1.79 -8.20
CA ILE A 152 -23.48 2.58 -9.45
C ILE A 152 -23.50 1.67 -10.67
N VAL A 153 -22.64 0.65 -10.72
CA VAL A 153 -22.58 -0.31 -11.84
C VAL A 153 -23.89 -1.09 -11.96
N LEU A 154 -24.45 -1.58 -10.86
CA LEU A 154 -25.72 -2.31 -10.85
C LEU A 154 -26.88 -1.43 -11.32
N ASN A 155 -26.94 -0.18 -10.86
CA ASN A 155 -27.96 0.76 -11.30
C ASN A 155 -27.82 1.10 -12.80
N ASN A 156 -26.59 1.36 -13.26
CA ASN A 156 -26.32 1.59 -14.68
C ASN A 156 -26.70 0.38 -15.54
N TYR A 157 -26.47 -0.84 -15.07
CA TYR A 157 -26.88 -2.04 -15.79
C TYR A 157 -28.40 -2.10 -15.98
N GLY A 158 -29.17 -1.77 -14.94
CA GLY A 158 -30.63 -1.68 -15.01
C GLY A 158 -31.11 -0.64 -16.03
N GLU A 159 -30.51 0.55 -16.03
CA GLU A 159 -30.85 1.62 -16.96
C GLU A 159 -30.45 1.30 -18.41
N ILE A 160 -29.28 0.68 -18.62
CA ILE A 160 -28.86 0.20 -19.94
C ILE A 160 -29.84 -0.84 -20.47
N LEU A 161 -30.28 -1.79 -19.64
CA LEU A 161 -31.22 -2.82 -20.05
C LEU A 161 -32.58 -2.23 -20.44
N LYS A 162 -33.11 -1.29 -19.66
CA LYS A 162 -34.35 -0.57 -20.00
C LYS A 162 -34.21 0.17 -21.32
N ARG A 163 -33.09 0.88 -21.53
CA ARG A 163 -32.83 1.60 -22.78
C ARG A 163 -32.73 0.66 -23.97
N GLN A 164 -32.00 -0.44 -23.83
CA GLN A 164 -31.88 -1.45 -24.89
C GLN A 164 -33.22 -2.07 -25.24
N LYS A 165 -34.05 -2.40 -24.25
CA LYS A 165 -35.42 -2.87 -24.45
C LYS A 165 -36.21 -1.86 -25.30
N LEU A 166 -36.18 -0.58 -24.95
CA LEU A 166 -36.86 0.49 -25.67
C LEU A 166 -36.33 0.67 -27.10
N ASP A 167 -35.01 0.61 -27.29
CA ASP A 167 -34.39 0.72 -28.61
C ASP A 167 -34.74 -0.46 -29.53
N ILE A 168 -34.80 -1.69 -29.00
CA ILE A 168 -35.28 -2.87 -29.74
C ILE A 168 -36.73 -2.68 -30.16
N TYR A 169 -37.61 -2.22 -29.26
CA TYR A 169 -39.00 -1.94 -29.62
C TYR A 169 -39.11 -0.90 -30.72
N LYS A 170 -38.36 0.21 -30.64
CA LYS A 170 -38.31 1.21 -31.71
C LYS A 170 -37.83 0.61 -33.03
N MET A 171 -36.82 -0.26 -32.99
CA MET A 171 -36.30 -0.93 -34.18
C MET A 171 -37.36 -1.84 -34.81
N VAL A 172 -38.02 -2.70 -34.03
CA VAL A 172 -39.08 -3.60 -34.51
C VAL A 172 -40.28 -2.82 -35.04
N LYS A 173 -40.66 -1.74 -34.35
CA LYS A 173 -41.72 -0.81 -34.78
C LYS A 173 -41.41 -0.23 -36.15
N ASN A 174 -40.20 0.32 -36.33
CA ASN A 174 -39.79 0.93 -37.59
C ASN A 174 -39.67 -0.11 -38.71
N LEU A 175 -39.12 -1.29 -38.41
CA LEU A 175 -38.99 -2.39 -39.36
C LEU A 175 -40.36 -2.89 -39.83
N THR A 176 -41.32 -3.03 -38.92
CA THR A 176 -42.71 -3.38 -39.26
C THR A 176 -43.35 -2.35 -40.18
N LYS A 177 -43.21 -1.04 -39.87
CA LYS A 177 -43.71 0.04 -40.75
C LYS A 177 -43.07 -0.02 -42.13
N TRP A 178 -41.77 -0.27 -42.20
CA TRP A 178 -41.04 -0.40 -43.47
C TRP A 178 -41.50 -1.60 -44.30
N ILE A 179 -41.69 -2.76 -43.67
CA ILE A 179 -42.19 -3.96 -44.34
C ILE A 179 -43.60 -3.72 -44.89
N ILE A 180 -44.50 -3.13 -44.09
CA ILE A 180 -45.86 -2.80 -44.54
C ILE A 180 -45.82 -1.84 -45.73
N LEU A 181 -45.06 -0.75 -45.66
CA LEU A 181 -44.94 0.20 -46.77
C LEU A 181 -44.36 -0.43 -48.03
N ARG A 182 -43.48 -1.42 -47.90
CA ARG A 182 -42.93 -2.16 -49.04
C ARG A 182 -43.99 -3.09 -49.65
N GLU A 183 -44.65 -3.90 -48.82
CA GLU A 183 -45.68 -4.83 -49.28
C GLU A 183 -46.84 -4.11 -49.95
N LEU A 184 -47.28 -2.97 -49.38
CA LEU A 184 -48.35 -2.15 -49.95
C LEU A 184 -47.99 -1.53 -51.31
N LYS A 185 -46.71 -1.28 -51.59
CA LYS A 185 -46.28 -0.80 -52.91
C LYS A 185 -46.39 -1.89 -53.97
N ASP A 186 -46.16 -3.14 -53.59
CA ASP A 186 -46.17 -4.29 -54.49
C ASP A 186 -47.58 -4.90 -54.63
N ASP A 187 -48.49 -4.61 -53.68
CA ASP A 187 -49.86 -5.14 -53.68
C ASP A 187 -50.86 -4.25 -54.47
N GLY A 188 -51.11 -4.64 -55.72
CA GLY A 188 -52.10 -3.99 -56.58
C GLY A 188 -53.56 -4.17 -56.17
N LYS A 189 -53.89 -5.00 -55.16
CA LYS A 189 -55.26 -5.29 -54.72
C LYS A 189 -55.58 -4.73 -53.33
N TYR A 190 -54.64 -4.02 -52.71
CA TYR A 190 -54.82 -3.50 -51.36
C TYR A 190 -56.05 -2.58 -51.22
N LEU A 191 -56.25 -1.63 -52.15
CA LEU A 191 -57.39 -0.69 -52.12
C LEU A 191 -58.76 -1.40 -52.15
N ILE A 192 -58.87 -2.51 -52.90
CA ILE A 192 -60.10 -3.31 -52.97
C ILE A 192 -60.41 -3.92 -51.60
N ARG A 193 -59.41 -4.54 -50.97
CA ARG A 193 -59.57 -5.17 -49.65
C ARG A 193 -59.84 -4.12 -48.57
N LEU A 194 -59.21 -2.96 -48.67
CA LEU A 194 -59.40 -1.87 -47.72
C LEU A 194 -60.83 -1.32 -47.81
N LEU A 195 -61.31 -1.00 -49.02
CA LEU A 195 -62.66 -0.50 -49.21
C LEU A 195 -63.73 -1.53 -48.80
N GLU A 196 -63.52 -2.80 -49.14
CA GLU A 196 -64.40 -3.91 -48.71
C GLU A 196 -64.51 -3.96 -47.18
N LYS A 197 -63.40 -3.85 -46.46
CA LYS A 197 -63.37 -3.81 -45.00
C LYS A 197 -64.10 -2.57 -44.44
N LEU A 198 -63.87 -1.38 -45.03
CA LEU A 198 -64.47 -0.15 -44.53
C LEU A 198 -65.99 -0.14 -44.67
N ILE A 199 -66.52 -0.63 -45.79
CA ILE A 199 -67.97 -0.74 -45.98
C ILE A 199 -68.59 -1.72 -44.97
N LEU A 200 -67.90 -2.82 -44.66
CA LEU A 200 -68.32 -3.76 -43.62
C LEU A 200 -68.30 -3.13 -42.22
N GLU A 201 -67.32 -2.26 -41.95
CA GLU A 201 -67.16 -1.57 -40.66
C GLU A 201 -68.19 -0.47 -40.44
N VAL A 202 -68.48 0.33 -41.47
CA VAL A 202 -69.51 1.39 -41.45
C VAL A 202 -70.94 0.80 -41.40
N GLN A 203 -71.11 -0.46 -41.79
CA GLN A 203 -72.40 -1.16 -41.85
C GLN A 203 -73.49 -0.42 -42.64
N SER A 204 -73.09 0.44 -43.57
CA SER A 204 -73.98 1.21 -44.44
C SER A 204 -73.60 1.01 -45.90
N ARG A 205 -74.60 0.95 -46.78
CA ARG A 205 -74.44 0.78 -48.23
C ARG A 205 -75.06 1.93 -49.03
N SER A 206 -75.56 2.96 -48.34
CA SER A 206 -76.21 4.12 -48.90
C SER A 206 -75.52 5.40 -48.44
N ASN A 207 -75.52 6.42 -49.30
CA ASN A 207 -75.02 7.76 -48.98
C ASN A 207 -73.57 7.71 -48.46
N LEU A 208 -72.67 7.21 -49.30
CA LEU A 208 -71.25 7.04 -48.99
C LEU A 208 -70.43 8.15 -49.65
N LEU A 209 -69.67 8.89 -48.86
CA LEU A 209 -68.65 9.81 -49.33
C LEU A 209 -67.28 9.18 -49.12
N ILE A 210 -66.57 8.90 -50.20
CA ILE A 210 -65.27 8.24 -50.18
C ILE A 210 -64.20 9.26 -50.58
N GLN A 211 -63.28 9.53 -49.67
CA GLN A 211 -62.13 10.41 -49.90
C GLN A 211 -60.86 9.60 -50.06
N VAL A 212 -60.09 9.91 -51.11
CA VAL A 212 -58.83 9.23 -51.43
C VAL A 212 -57.76 10.20 -51.90
N ASN A 213 -56.50 9.75 -51.91
CA ASN A 213 -55.40 10.50 -52.52
C ASN A 213 -55.60 10.65 -54.03
N GLN A 214 -55.11 11.75 -54.61
CA GLN A 214 -55.12 12.03 -56.04
C GLN A 214 -54.61 10.86 -56.91
N LYS A 215 -53.54 10.17 -56.49
CA LYS A 215 -52.96 9.06 -57.26
C LYS A 215 -53.85 7.82 -57.35
N ASP A 216 -54.65 7.61 -56.32
CA ASP A 216 -55.52 6.44 -56.22
C ASP A 216 -56.94 6.73 -56.71
N PHE A 217 -57.33 8.01 -56.78
CA PHE A 217 -58.59 8.48 -57.35
C PHE A 217 -58.85 7.94 -58.76
N GLU A 218 -57.82 7.89 -59.61
CA GLU A 218 -57.94 7.35 -60.98
C GLU A 218 -58.31 5.87 -61.02
N LYS A 219 -57.90 5.09 -60.01
CA LYS A 219 -58.15 3.64 -59.91
C LYS A 219 -59.46 3.31 -59.20
N MET A 220 -60.03 4.25 -58.44
CA MET A 220 -61.23 4.03 -57.64
C MET A 220 -62.48 3.58 -58.41
N PRO A 221 -62.74 4.03 -59.66
CA PRO A 221 -63.89 3.53 -60.43
C PRO A 221 -63.82 2.02 -60.71
N GLU A 222 -62.63 1.47 -60.95
CA GLU A 222 -62.43 0.03 -61.14
C GLU A 222 -62.57 -0.71 -59.81
N VAL A 223 -61.98 -0.18 -58.74
CA VAL A 223 -62.08 -0.73 -57.38
C VAL A 223 -63.54 -0.80 -56.93
N LEU A 224 -64.33 0.25 -57.16
CA LEU A 224 -65.75 0.30 -56.79
C LEU A 224 -66.58 -0.77 -57.49
N LYS A 225 -66.34 -1.02 -58.78
CA LYS A 225 -67.05 -2.09 -59.52
C LYS A 225 -66.79 -3.45 -58.89
N VAL A 226 -65.52 -3.76 -58.60
CA VAL A 226 -65.14 -5.05 -57.98
C VAL A 226 -65.75 -5.20 -56.58
N VAL A 227 -65.80 -4.12 -55.81
CA VAL A 227 -66.38 -4.14 -54.46
C VAL A 227 -67.92 -4.27 -54.51
N GLN A 228 -68.59 -3.60 -55.45
CA GLN A 228 -70.04 -3.74 -55.68
C GLN A 228 -70.42 -5.15 -56.11
N GLU A 229 -69.62 -5.81 -56.96
CA GLU A 229 -69.83 -7.20 -57.36
C GLU A 229 -69.78 -8.17 -56.16
N LYS A 230 -68.94 -7.88 -55.15
CA LYS A 230 -68.78 -8.73 -53.96
C LYS A 230 -69.77 -8.45 -52.85
N LEU A 231 -70.01 -7.18 -52.51
CA LEU A 231 -70.79 -6.77 -51.33
C LEU A 231 -72.25 -6.40 -51.68
N GLY A 232 -72.57 -6.27 -52.97
CA GLY A 232 -73.86 -5.80 -53.48
C GLY A 232 -73.83 -4.34 -53.90
N GLU A 233 -74.91 -3.88 -54.54
CA GLU A 233 -75.01 -2.51 -55.05
C GLU A 233 -74.89 -1.47 -53.91
N LEU A 234 -74.02 -0.48 -54.13
CA LEU A 234 -73.85 0.68 -53.27
C LEU A 234 -74.66 1.84 -53.86
N SER A 235 -75.53 2.44 -53.05
CA SER A 235 -76.43 3.52 -53.48
C SER A 235 -75.87 4.88 -53.07
N ASN A 236 -75.90 5.84 -54.00
CA ASN A 236 -75.42 7.20 -53.80
C ASN A 236 -73.98 7.30 -53.25
N VAL A 237 -73.01 6.85 -54.07
CA VAL A 237 -71.57 6.94 -53.75
C VAL A 237 -70.98 8.20 -54.39
N ARG A 238 -70.33 9.04 -53.60
CA ARG A 238 -69.58 10.22 -54.05
C ARG A 238 -68.09 10.01 -53.78
N LEU A 239 -67.28 10.26 -54.80
CA LEU A 239 -65.82 10.17 -54.74
C LEU A 239 -65.21 11.56 -54.71
N GLU A 240 -64.34 11.82 -53.74
CA GLU A 240 -63.63 13.09 -53.59
C GLU A 240 -62.13 12.86 -53.38
N ILE A 241 -61.35 13.89 -53.72
CA ILE A 241 -59.91 13.90 -53.49
C ILE A 241 -59.67 14.53 -52.12
N GLY A 242 -59.11 13.76 -51.20
CA GLY A 242 -58.62 14.25 -49.91
C GLY A 242 -57.15 14.65 -50.04
N TYR A 243 -56.85 15.94 -49.93
CA TYR A 243 -55.46 16.43 -49.97
C TYR A 243 -54.66 16.07 -48.71
N ASP A 244 -55.35 15.80 -47.60
CA ASP A 244 -54.74 15.45 -46.32
C ASP A 244 -54.41 13.95 -46.19
N ILE A 245 -54.76 13.14 -47.21
CA ILE A 245 -54.57 11.69 -47.20
C ILE A 245 -53.27 11.35 -47.92
N ASP A 246 -52.22 11.04 -47.15
CA ASP A 246 -50.95 10.58 -47.69
C ASP A 246 -50.93 9.08 -48.01
N GLY A 247 -50.48 8.75 -49.21
CA GLY A 247 -50.37 7.37 -49.70
C GLY A 247 -51.74 6.72 -49.98
N SER A 248 -51.78 5.39 -49.93
CA SER A 248 -52.97 4.60 -50.28
C SER A 248 -53.95 4.46 -49.12
N GLY A 249 -54.44 5.59 -48.61
CA GLY A 249 -55.49 5.63 -47.58
C GLY A 249 -56.89 5.87 -48.17
N ILE A 250 -57.92 5.44 -47.45
CA ILE A 250 -59.32 5.72 -47.78
C ILE A 250 -60.02 6.23 -46.51
N VAL A 251 -60.80 7.31 -46.63
CA VAL A 251 -61.73 7.76 -45.60
C VAL A 251 -63.15 7.60 -46.13
N VAL A 252 -64.02 6.95 -45.35
CA VAL A 252 -65.43 6.74 -45.70
C VAL A 252 -66.28 7.50 -44.70
N ASP A 253 -67.11 8.40 -45.20
CA ASP A 253 -68.12 9.12 -44.45
C ASP A 253 -69.50 8.63 -44.88
N SER A 254 -70.33 8.29 -43.90
CA SER A 254 -71.70 7.80 -44.08
C SER A 254 -72.58 8.33 -42.97
N GLU A 255 -73.89 8.12 -43.11
CA GLU A 255 -74.89 8.46 -42.09
C GLU A 255 -74.62 7.82 -40.72
N ASN A 256 -73.99 6.64 -40.73
CA ASN A 256 -73.65 5.89 -39.52
C ASN A 256 -72.32 6.32 -38.88
N GLY A 257 -71.56 7.22 -39.52
CA GLY A 257 -70.30 7.73 -39.00
C GLY A 257 -69.17 7.77 -40.03
N ILE A 258 -68.03 8.26 -39.57
CA ILE A 258 -66.80 8.42 -40.37
C ILE A 258 -65.81 7.36 -39.93
N VAL A 259 -65.30 6.58 -40.88
CA VAL A 259 -64.21 5.63 -40.66
C VAL A 259 -63.02 6.07 -41.48
N ASN A 260 -61.94 6.41 -40.78
CA ASN A 260 -60.69 6.86 -41.39
C ASN A 260 -59.68 5.70 -41.37
N ALA A 261 -59.27 5.28 -42.58
CA ALA A 261 -58.26 4.26 -42.77
C ALA A 261 -57.05 4.82 -43.51
N SER A 262 -56.71 6.08 -43.24
CA SER A 262 -55.45 6.67 -43.65
C SER A 262 -54.26 5.87 -43.13
N MET A 263 -53.15 5.91 -43.85
CA MET A 263 -51.91 5.25 -43.41
C MET A 263 -51.42 5.78 -42.06
N ALA A 264 -51.64 7.06 -41.78
CA ALA A 264 -51.32 7.68 -40.50
C ALA A 264 -52.09 7.03 -39.35
N GLU A 265 -53.41 6.86 -39.50
CA GLU A 265 -54.24 6.24 -38.46
C GLU A 265 -53.98 4.75 -38.29
N GLN A 266 -53.73 4.04 -39.40
CA GLN A 266 -53.32 2.63 -39.33
C GLN A 266 -51.99 2.46 -38.58
N PHE A 267 -51.02 3.36 -38.81
CA PHE A 267 -49.77 3.37 -38.05
C PHE A 267 -49.95 3.81 -36.62
N ASP A 268 -50.86 4.74 -36.31
CA ASP A 268 -51.18 5.13 -34.94
C ASP A 268 -51.80 3.96 -34.15
N ASN A 269 -52.70 3.21 -34.78
CA ASN A 269 -53.28 2.01 -34.19
C ASN A 269 -52.23 0.91 -33.98
N LEU A 270 -51.31 0.73 -34.94
CA LEU A 270 -50.16 -0.14 -34.77
C LEU A 270 -49.27 0.33 -33.62
N ASP A 271 -49.05 1.64 -33.48
CA ASP A 271 -48.27 2.22 -32.39
C ASP A 271 -48.91 1.95 -31.02
N LYS A 272 -50.24 2.02 -30.91
CA LYS A 272 -50.98 1.65 -29.69
C LYS A 272 -50.77 0.19 -29.30
N LEU A 273 -50.75 -0.73 -30.27
CA LEU A 273 -50.47 -2.15 -30.02
C LEU A 273 -49.05 -2.37 -29.46
N PHE A 274 -48.06 -1.62 -29.95
CA PHE A 274 -46.71 -1.69 -29.40
C PHE A 274 -46.61 -1.08 -28.01
N THR A 275 -47.38 -0.02 -27.71
CA THR A 275 -47.44 0.58 -26.38
C THR A 275 -48.03 -0.38 -25.36
N SER A 276 -49.13 -1.09 -25.71
CA SER A 276 -49.79 -2.03 -24.79
C SER A 276 -48.95 -3.25 -24.40
N VAL A 277 -47.89 -3.55 -25.15
CA VAL A 277 -47.07 -4.75 -24.97
C VAL A 277 -45.75 -4.45 -24.24
N GLY A 278 -45.34 -3.19 -24.05
CA GLY A 278 -43.95 -2.95 -23.67
C GLY A 278 -43.54 -1.65 -22.98
N ILE A 279 -44.46 -0.79 -22.51
CA ILE A 279 -44.06 0.50 -21.92
C ILE A 279 -44.51 0.67 -20.45
N ASP A 280 -45.49 -0.08 -19.98
CA ASP A 280 -45.98 0.00 -18.60
C ASP A 280 -45.60 -1.24 -17.77
N GLU A 281 -44.30 -1.46 -17.56
CA GLU A 281 -43.73 -2.27 -16.47
C GLU A 281 -42.23 -1.97 -16.27
#